data_AF-A0A7K6KS63-F1
#
_entry.id   AF-A0A7K6KS63-F1
#
_cell.length_a   1.000
_cell.length_b   1.000
_cell.length_c   1.000
_cell.angle_alpha   90.00
_cell.angle_beta   90.00
_cell.angle_gamma   90.00
#
_symmetry.space_group_name_H-M   'P 1'
#
loop_
_entity.id
_entity.type
_entity.pdbx_description
1 polymer ?
#
loop_
_entity_poly.entity_id
_entity_poly.type
_entity_poly.pdbx_seq_one_letter_code
_entity_poly.pdbx_strand_id
1 'polypeptide(L)'
;MAAAAQLAVPPALSAEQAKAVLAEVIKAFGAPENAQRMEEARDNACNDMGKMLQFLLPVATQIQQDVIKAYGFSSDGEGGL
;
A
#
# COMPACT_ATOMS: atom_id res chain seq x y z
N MET A 1 36.91 -9.71 -18.97
CA MET A 1 36.20 -9.86 -17.68
C MET A 1 35.09 -8.83 -17.65
N ALA A 2 33.87 -9.18 -18.06
CA ALA A 2 32.70 -8.32 -17.93
C ALA A 2 31.81 -8.94 -16.85
N ALA A 3 31.71 -8.26 -15.70
CA ALA A 3 30.82 -8.65 -14.62
C ALA A 3 29.38 -8.56 -15.12
N ALA A 4 28.69 -9.69 -15.19
CA ALA A 4 27.24 -9.70 -15.35
C ALA A 4 26.65 -8.98 -14.14
N ALA A 5 26.02 -7.83 -14.37
CA ALA A 5 25.17 -7.23 -13.35
C ALA A 5 24.08 -8.25 -13.03
N GLN A 6 24.15 -8.87 -11.86
CA GLN A 6 23.01 -9.59 -11.30
C GLN A 6 21.88 -8.57 -11.24
N LEU A 7 20.86 -8.74 -12.09
CA LEU A 7 19.54 -8.20 -11.81
C LEU A 7 19.11 -8.87 -10.52
N ALA A 8 19.31 -8.19 -9.39
CA ALA A 8 18.87 -8.67 -8.10
C ALA A 8 17.36 -8.80 -8.17
N VAL A 9 16.86 -10.03 -8.32
CA VAL A 9 15.45 -10.33 -8.16
C VAL A 9 15.11 -9.85 -6.75
N PRO A 10 14.21 -8.85 -6.58
CA PRO A 10 13.80 -8.43 -5.26
C PRO A 10 13.31 -9.67 -4.52
N PRO A 11 13.67 -9.88 -3.25
CA PRO A 11 13.20 -11.04 -2.51
C PRO A 11 11.67 -11.07 -2.58
N ALA A 12 11.14 -12.04 -3.33
CA ALA A 12 9.70 -12.22 -3.45
C ALA A 12 9.17 -12.63 -2.08
N LEU A 13 8.14 -11.93 -1.58
CA LEU A 13 7.44 -12.32 -0.36
C LEU A 13 7.00 -13.78 -0.49
N SER A 14 7.30 -14.59 0.53
CA SER A 14 6.64 -15.88 0.64
C SER A 14 5.13 -15.67 0.80
N ALA A 15 4.32 -16.68 0.46
CA ALA A 15 2.87 -16.59 0.59
C ALA A 15 2.43 -16.29 2.04
N GLU A 16 3.18 -16.80 3.02
CA GLU A 16 3.00 -16.57 4.45
C GLU A 16 3.31 -15.12 4.83
N GLN A 17 4.41 -14.57 4.31
CA GLN A 17 4.77 -13.18 4.55
C GLN A 17 3.77 -12.23 3.91
N ALA A 18 3.32 -12.51 2.67
CA ALA A 18 2.28 -11.72 2.01
C ALA A 18 0.97 -11.71 2.82
N LYS A 19 0.56 -12.86 3.37
CA LYS A 19 -0.61 -12.94 4.26
C LYS A 19 -0.44 -12.10 5.53
N ALA A 20 0.74 -12.15 6.16
CA ALA A 20 1.02 -11.35 7.34
C ALA A 20 0.97 -9.84 7.04
N VAL A 21 1.61 -9.41 5.94
CA VAL A 21 1.59 -8.02 5.46
C VAL A 21 0.16 -7.56 5.18
N LEU A 22 -0.63 -8.36 4.45
CA LEU A 22 -2.03 -8.02 4.16
C LEU A 22 -2.88 -7.92 5.42
N ALA A 23 -2.68 -8.80 6.41
CA ALA A 23 -3.36 -8.71 7.69
C ALA A 23 -3.00 -7.44 8.45
N GLU A 24 -1.74 -7.02 8.40
CA GLU A 24 -1.30 -5.75 8.98
C GLU A 24 -1.85 -4.53 8.24
N VAL A 25 -1.91 -4.57 6.91
CA VAL A 25 -2.56 -3.52 6.10
C VAL A 25 -4.03 -3.38 6.53
N ILE A 26 -4.77 -4.49 6.61
CA ILE A 26 -6.16 -4.48 7.08
C ILE A 26 -6.27 -3.89 8.50
N LYS A 27 -5.36 -4.29 9.40
CA LYS A 27 -5.31 -3.74 10.76
C LYS A 27 -5.01 -2.23 10.75
N ALA A 28 -4.11 -1.78 9.89
CA ALA A 28 -3.74 -0.37 9.75
C ALA A 28 -4.94 0.46 9.25
N PHE A 29 -5.76 -0.06 8.34
CA PHE A 29 -7.02 0.58 7.96
C PHE A 29 -8.00 0.72 9.12
N GLY A 30 -7.99 -0.22 10.06
CA GLY A 30 -8.83 -0.19 11.26
C GLY A 30 -8.28 0.67 12.41
N ALA A 31 -7.06 1.21 12.30
CA ALA A 31 -6.51 2.11 13.31
C ALA A 31 -7.32 3.42 13.35
N PRO A 32 -7.60 3.99 14.54
CA PRO A 32 -8.52 5.13 14.68
C PRO A 32 -8.12 6.33 13.81
N GLU A 33 -6.82 6.65 13.71
CA GLU A 33 -6.36 7.76 12.87
C GLU A 33 -6.58 7.50 11.37
N ASN A 34 -6.35 6.27 10.91
CA ASN A 34 -6.50 5.91 9.51
C ASN A 34 -7.98 5.74 9.11
N ALA A 35 -8.79 5.19 10.01
CA ALA A 35 -10.24 5.09 9.84
C ALA A 35 -10.86 6.48 9.71
N GLN A 36 -10.44 7.43 10.56
CA GLN A 36 -10.89 8.82 10.47
C GLN A 36 -10.49 9.46 9.13
N ARG A 37 -9.24 9.30 8.69
CA ARG A 37 -8.78 9.82 7.38
C ARG A 37 -9.58 9.25 6.21
N MET A 38 -9.93 7.96 6.26
CA MET A 38 -10.77 7.31 5.25
C MET A 38 -12.22 7.83 5.28
N GLU A 39 -12.76 8.08 6.46
CA GLU A 39 -14.09 8.66 6.65
C GLU A 39 -14.16 10.10 6.11
N GLU A 40 -13.19 10.95 6.46
CA GLU A 40 -13.11 12.32 5.95
C GLU A 40 -12.98 12.36 4.42
N ALA A 41 -12.15 11.51 3.83
CA ALA A 41 -12.00 11.39 2.38
C ALA A 41 -13.30 10.93 1.69
N ARG A 42 -14.05 10.02 2.32
CA ARG A 42 -15.34 9.53 1.83
C ARG A 42 -16.41 10.62 1.89
N ASP A 43 -16.47 11.35 2.99
CA ASP A 43 -17.44 12.43 3.18
C ASP A 43 -17.19 13.56 2.17
N ASN A 44 -15.92 13.88 1.90
CA ASN A 44 -15.52 14.82 0.85
C ASN A 44 -15.89 14.35 -0.58
N ALA A 45 -15.99 13.04 -0.80
CA ALA A 45 -16.42 12.48 -2.09
C ALA A 45 -17.94 12.60 -2.32
N CYS A 46 -18.75 12.78 -1.27
CA CYS A 46 -20.21 13.01 -1.36
C CYS A 46 -20.93 11.98 -2.27
N ASN A 47 -20.60 10.69 -2.14
CA ASN A 47 -21.12 9.57 -2.95
C ASN A 47 -20.84 9.63 -4.46
N ASP A 48 -20.00 10.55 -4.92
CA ASP A 48 -19.51 10.55 -6.30
C ASP A 48 -18.40 9.50 -6.42
N MET A 49 -18.67 8.44 -7.18
CA MET A 49 -17.75 7.31 -7.32
C MET A 49 -16.40 7.72 -7.96
N GLY A 50 -16.38 8.74 -8.82
CA GLY A 50 -15.15 9.29 -9.41
C GLY A 50 -14.34 10.10 -8.40
N LYS A 51 -15.01 10.80 -7.49
CA LYS A 51 -14.35 11.48 -6.36
C LYS A 51 -13.91 10.51 -5.27
N MET A 52 -14.65 9.43 -5.06
CA MET A 52 -14.23 8.36 -4.14
C MET A 52 -12.88 7.80 -4.59
N LEU A 53 -12.69 7.51 -5.88
CA LEU A 53 -11.37 7.10 -6.37
C LEU A 53 -10.31 8.21 -6.23
N GLN A 54 -10.65 9.49 -6.44
CA GLN A 54 -9.68 10.58 -6.30
C GLN A 54 -9.28 10.89 -4.85
N PHE A 55 -10.16 10.67 -3.87
CA PHE A 55 -9.91 11.00 -2.47
C PHE A 55 -9.58 9.78 -1.62
N LEU A 56 -10.30 8.67 -1.77
CA LEU A 56 -10.06 7.45 -0.97
C LEU A 56 -8.87 6.66 -1.48
N LEU A 57 -8.65 6.57 -2.79
CA LEU A 57 -7.54 5.76 -3.31
C LEU A 57 -6.18 6.28 -2.81
N PRO A 58 -5.85 7.59 -2.88
CA PRO A 58 -4.57 8.07 -2.37
C PRO A 58 -4.40 7.84 -0.86
N VAL A 59 -5.47 7.99 -0.07
CA VAL A 59 -5.44 7.75 1.38
C VAL A 59 -5.20 6.26 1.66
N ALA A 60 -5.90 5.39 0.96
CA ALA A 60 -5.73 3.94 1.08
C ALA A 60 -4.33 3.49 0.66
N THR A 61 -3.83 4.01 -0.46
CA THR A 61 -2.46 3.75 -0.93
C THR A 61 -1.44 4.22 0.10
N GLN A 62 -1.64 5.39 0.73
CA GLN A 62 -0.72 5.88 1.75
C GLN A 62 -0.67 4.96 2.98
N ILE A 63 -1.84 4.54 3.49
CA ILE A 63 -1.94 3.61 4.63
C ILE A 63 -1.25 2.29 4.30
N GLN A 64 -1.49 1.75 3.12
CA GLN A 64 -0.85 0.52 2.66
C GLN A 64 0.67 0.70 2.51
N GLN A 65 1.11 1.83 1.95
CA GLN A 65 2.54 2.16 1.79
C GLN A 65 3.27 2.19 3.12
N ASP A 66 2.67 2.78 4.16
CA ASP A 66 3.29 2.90 5.47
C ASP A 66 3.52 1.52 6.12
N VAL A 67 2.63 0.55 5.87
CA VAL A 67 2.82 -0.84 6.31
C VAL A 67 3.89 -1.54 5.48
N ILE A 68 3.82 -1.52 4.15
CA ILE A 68 4.75 -2.28 3.30
C ILE A 68 6.19 -1.73 3.37
N LYS A 69 6.38 -0.43 3.64
CA LYS A 69 7.72 0.16 3.89
C LYS A 69 8.43 -0.51 5.05
N ALA A 70 7.69 -0.89 6.10
CA ALA A 70 8.26 -1.59 7.25
C ALA A 70 8.82 -2.98 6.90
N TYR A 71 8.37 -3.56 5.78
CA TYR A 71 8.83 -4.84 5.24
C TYR A 71 9.92 -4.69 4.17
N GLY A 72 10.43 -3.47 3.93
CA GLY A 72 11.47 -3.20 2.95
C GLY A 72 10.95 -3.04 1.52
N PHE A 73 9.64 -2.88 1.31
CA PHE A 73 9.09 -2.52 -0.01
C PHE A 73 9.27 -1.03 -0.25
N SER A 74 10.06 -0.69 -1.27
CA SER A 74 10.14 0.68 -1.76
C SER A 74 8.79 1.13 -2.32
N SER A 75 8.45 2.39 -2.06
CA SER A 75 7.21 3.02 -2.52
C SER A 75 7.23 3.40 -3.99
N ASP A 76 8.30 3.06 -4.71
CA ASP A 76 8.55 3.43 -6.11
C ASP A 76 7.59 2.76 -7.10
N GLY A 77 6.67 1.92 -6.64
CA GLY A 77 5.65 1.32 -7.49
C GLY A 77 6.22 0.35 -8.54
N GLU A 78 7.49 -0.04 -8.41
CA GLU A 78 8.20 -0.96 -9.31
C GLU A 78 7.73 -2.43 -9.17
N GLY A 79 6.46 -2.63 -8.83
CA GLY A 79 5.72 -3.89 -8.92
C GLY A 79 4.51 -3.79 -9.86
N GLY A 80 4.34 -2.69 -10.59
CA GLY A 80 3.26 -2.47 -11.53
C GLY A 80 3.62 -2.83 -12.98
N LEU A 81 3.31 -4.08 -13.35
CA LEU A 81 3.21 -4.65 -14.71
C LEU A 81 4.51 -4.87 -15.51
#